data_AF-A0A2G9UI37-F1
#
_entry.id   AF-A0A2G9UI37-F1
#
_cell.length_a   1.000
_cell.length_b   1.000
_cell.length_c   1.000
_cell.angle_alpha   90.00
_cell.angle_beta   90.00
_cell.angle_gamma   90.00
#
_symmetry.space_group_name_H-M   'P 1'
#
loop_
_entity.id
_entity.type
_entity.pdbx_description
1 polymer ?
#
loop_
_entity_poly.entity_id
_entity_poly.type
_entity_poly.pdbx_seq_one_letter_code
_entity_poly.pdbx_strand_id
1 'polypeptide(L)'
;MELLTDTLKVYRHNDEMLLWTSFSIISGGDAVQQEDYEEDELDPEELKSEWLAWQTPRHKNLISKMIIGKANKWEVMNEIGDQFYHLRKEIREQYKSKLQEYCIKNVKNIIGVENFNVIRGMYLDTDPIEQLETKFNEVVAGLPEERERLLADRYAVFCRKIFRLVNFEPADLTIWLTSAQKMAIGQMIQNPNINDTQIYDKMYEFYMNTTGEQKEEASDIIESGCRHFIAHMFGDDNAETCLHNTVGDSCERCAAGFYGDATTGTRDDCTRCPCPDGGDCFINEQNLVECSECPAGKQGITCEEDISATKEEVTKNAEEEKKGERQKEGRNENGSEEQRIAEEHHESSSINNNSINDERINESK
;
A
#
# COMPACT_ATOMS: atom_id res chain seq x y z
N MET A 1 3.74 -14.16 20.70
CA MET A 1 3.91 -13.51 22.02
C MET A 1 5.05 -14.13 22.84
N GLU A 2 5.26 -15.45 22.82
CA GLU A 2 6.40 -16.09 23.51
C GLU A 2 7.78 -15.74 22.91
N LEU A 3 7.88 -15.49 21.59
CA LEU A 3 9.14 -15.12 20.94
C LEU A 3 9.65 -13.71 21.29
N LEU A 4 8.77 -12.73 21.45
CA LEU A 4 9.12 -11.34 21.81
C LEU A 4 9.69 -11.23 23.24
N THR A 5 9.30 -12.16 24.13
CA THR A 5 9.74 -12.16 25.52
C THR A 5 11.16 -12.70 25.70
N ASP A 6 11.67 -13.46 24.74
CA ASP A 6 13.01 -14.05 24.79
C ASP A 6 14.08 -13.15 24.13
N THR A 7 13.75 -12.42 23.07
CA THR A 7 14.68 -11.48 22.41
C THR A 7 15.14 -10.35 23.35
N LEU A 8 14.27 -9.89 24.25
CA LEU A 8 14.58 -8.80 25.20
C LEU A 8 15.45 -9.23 26.38
N LYS A 9 15.56 -10.54 26.69
CA LYS A 9 16.43 -11.04 27.76
C LYS A 9 17.90 -11.09 27.34
N VAL A 10 18.18 -11.28 26.04
CA VAL A 10 19.54 -11.40 25.49
C VAL A 10 20.31 -10.06 25.59
N TYR A 11 19.61 -8.93 25.52
CA TYR A 11 20.20 -7.59 25.59
C TYR A 11 20.86 -7.23 26.95
N ARG A 12 20.73 -8.08 27.97
CA ARG A 12 21.21 -7.81 29.33
C ARG A 12 22.69 -8.19 29.58
N HIS A 13 23.36 -8.91 28.67
CA HIS A 13 24.63 -9.56 29.01
C HIS A 13 25.94 -8.97 28.47
N ASN A 14 25.95 -7.87 27.71
CA ASN A 14 27.19 -7.35 27.08
C ASN A 14 27.52 -5.89 27.46
N ASP A 15 27.70 -5.60 28.75
CA ASP A 15 28.33 -4.36 29.22
C ASP A 15 29.50 -4.71 30.16
N GLU A 16 30.68 -4.97 29.61
CA GLU A 16 31.96 -4.92 30.36
C GLU A 16 33.18 -4.92 29.43
N MET A 17 33.84 -3.75 29.29
CA MET A 17 35.29 -3.51 29.25
C MET A 17 35.69 -2.33 28.36
N LEU A 18 35.77 -1.14 28.95
CA LEU A 18 36.53 0.00 28.44
C LEU A 18 37.82 0.16 29.26
N LEU A 19 38.91 -0.44 28.80
CA LEU A 19 40.31 -0.10 29.13
C LEU A 19 41.11 -0.45 27.86
N TRP A 20 41.86 0.44 27.21
CA TRP A 20 43.18 0.87 27.64
C TRP A 20 43.60 2.23 27.07
N THR A 21 44.33 2.90 27.95
CA THR A 21 45.13 4.14 27.91
C THR A 21 45.99 4.44 26.68
N SER A 22 46.10 5.74 26.45
CA SER A 22 47.07 6.47 25.64
C SER A 22 48.53 6.04 25.82
N PHE A 23 49.26 5.90 24.71
CA PHE A 23 50.73 5.90 24.69
C PHE A 23 51.25 7.00 23.77
N SER A 24 52.05 7.91 24.34
CA SER A 24 52.75 8.99 23.64
C SER A 24 54.06 8.49 23.03
N ILE A 25 54.22 8.78 21.73
CA ILE A 25 55.40 9.18 20.95
C ILE A 25 56.78 9.06 21.63
N ILE A 26 57.66 8.19 21.09
CA ILE A 26 59.12 8.41 20.93
C ILE A 26 59.60 7.71 19.64
N SER A 27 60.61 8.31 18.99
CA SER A 27 61.37 7.93 17.77
C SER A 27 60.70 8.38 16.46
N GLY A 28 61.32 9.13 15.54
CA GLY A 28 62.74 9.35 15.27
C GLY A 28 63.17 8.46 14.10
N GLY A 29 63.20 9.03 12.89
CA GLY A 29 63.90 8.47 11.73
C GLY A 29 63.20 7.34 10.98
N ASP A 30 62.44 7.69 9.96
CA ASP A 30 62.67 7.29 8.55
C ASP A 30 61.34 7.38 7.80
N ALA A 31 61.34 8.21 6.75
CA ALA A 31 60.20 8.38 5.86
C ALA A 31 59.97 7.08 5.09
N VAL A 32 59.13 6.20 5.64
CA VAL A 32 58.51 5.12 4.89
C VAL A 32 57.60 5.79 3.86
N GLN A 33 57.94 5.62 2.59
CA GLN A 33 57.03 5.94 1.50
C GLN A 33 55.78 5.11 1.71
N GLN A 34 54.68 5.79 2.04
CA GLN A 34 53.35 5.23 2.08
C GLN A 34 53.03 4.85 0.63
N GLU A 35 53.31 3.60 0.26
CA GLU A 35 52.69 2.99 -0.90
C GLU A 35 51.19 3.06 -0.64
N ASP A 36 50.52 3.95 -1.37
CA ASP A 36 49.07 3.98 -1.45
C ASP A 36 48.63 2.65 -2.08
N TYR A 37 48.40 1.64 -1.24
CA TYR A 37 47.66 0.46 -1.64
C TYR A 37 46.26 0.96 -2.02
N GLU A 38 45.98 1.06 -3.32
CA GLU A 38 44.61 1.11 -3.83
C GLU A 38 43.91 -0.14 -3.31
N GLU A 39 43.16 0.03 -2.23
CA GLU A 39 42.25 -0.98 -1.70
C GLU A 39 41.22 -1.22 -2.81
N ASP A 40 41.42 -2.27 -3.61
CA ASP A 40 40.53 -2.69 -4.69
C ASP A 40 39.08 -2.58 -4.22
N GLU A 41 38.38 -1.54 -4.68
CA GLU A 41 37.02 -1.23 -4.27
C GLU A 41 36.16 -2.48 -4.54
N LEU A 42 35.73 -3.14 -3.47
CA LEU A 42 34.96 -4.39 -3.52
C LEU A 42 33.52 -4.10 -3.96
N ASP A 43 33.33 -3.50 -5.13
CA ASP A 43 32.04 -3.03 -5.60
C ASP A 43 31.20 -4.15 -6.25
N PRO A 44 29.86 -4.03 -6.16
CA PRO A 44 28.97 -4.96 -6.85
C PRO A 44 29.01 -4.73 -8.37
N GLU A 45 28.73 -5.79 -9.14
CA GLU A 45 28.46 -5.65 -10.57
C GLU A 45 27.22 -4.78 -10.77
N GLU A 46 27.28 -3.78 -11.66
CA GLU A 46 26.18 -2.83 -11.85
C GLU A 46 24.88 -3.52 -12.34
N LEU A 47 23.75 -3.13 -11.73
CA LEU A 47 22.43 -3.57 -12.16
C LEU A 47 21.98 -2.78 -13.39
N LYS A 48 21.41 -3.47 -14.39
CA LYS A 48 20.91 -2.79 -15.59
C LYS A 48 19.66 -1.98 -15.27
N SER A 49 19.56 -0.77 -15.83
CA SER A 49 18.41 0.12 -15.65
C SER A 49 17.07 -0.50 -16.05
N GLU A 50 17.06 -1.36 -17.08
CA GLU A 50 15.89 -2.13 -17.52
C GLU A 50 15.36 -3.13 -16.48
N TRP A 51 16.19 -3.56 -15.53
CA TRP A 51 15.78 -4.48 -14.45
C TRP A 51 15.13 -3.73 -13.29
N LEU A 52 15.31 -2.42 -13.23
CA LEU A 52 14.83 -1.51 -12.19
C LEU A 52 13.62 -0.67 -12.64
N ALA A 53 12.99 -1.05 -13.76
CA ALA A 53 11.87 -0.28 -14.33
C ALA A 53 10.61 -0.25 -13.44
N TRP A 54 10.50 -1.16 -12.47
CA TRP A 54 9.45 -1.19 -11.44
C TRP A 54 9.55 -0.06 -10.41
N GLN A 55 10.69 0.66 -10.34
CA GLN A 55 10.88 1.71 -9.34
C GLN A 55 9.99 2.92 -9.59
N THR A 56 9.20 3.28 -8.58
CA THR A 56 8.39 4.50 -8.53
C THR A 56 9.29 5.74 -8.37
N PRO A 57 8.77 6.96 -8.59
CA PRO A 57 9.50 8.19 -8.27
C PRO A 57 9.97 8.24 -6.80
N ARG A 58 9.19 7.67 -5.88
CA ARG A 58 9.54 7.58 -4.45
C ARG A 58 10.75 6.68 -4.21
N HIS A 59 10.75 5.47 -4.78
CA HIS A 59 11.89 4.54 -4.73
C HIS A 59 13.19 5.20 -5.24
N LYS A 60 13.10 5.88 -6.40
CA LYS A 60 14.23 6.58 -7.02
C LYS A 60 14.72 7.75 -6.17
N ASN A 61 13.82 8.50 -5.56
CA ASN A 61 14.18 9.62 -4.69
C ASN A 61 14.96 9.15 -3.46
N LEU A 62 14.52 8.07 -2.82
CA LEU A 62 15.20 7.48 -1.67
C LEU A 62 16.63 7.04 -2.02
N ILE A 63 16.80 6.31 -3.13
CA ILE A 63 18.13 5.92 -3.62
C ILE A 63 18.98 7.13 -3.94
N SER A 64 18.41 8.16 -4.58
CA SER A 64 19.13 9.40 -4.86
C SER A 64 19.58 10.11 -3.58
N LYS A 65 18.75 10.13 -2.52
CA LYS A 65 19.10 10.69 -1.21
C LYS A 65 20.26 9.90 -0.59
N MET A 66 20.26 8.57 -0.66
CA MET A 66 21.36 7.73 -0.17
C MET A 66 22.68 8.03 -0.89
N ILE A 67 22.66 8.12 -2.21
CA ILE A 67 23.83 8.44 -3.02
C ILE A 67 24.38 9.83 -2.66
N ILE A 68 23.51 10.84 -2.51
CA ILE A 68 23.90 12.18 -2.05
C ILE A 68 24.49 12.13 -0.64
N GLY A 69 23.93 11.28 0.22
CA GLY A 69 24.42 10.98 1.56
C GLY A 69 25.72 10.18 1.61
N LYS A 70 26.33 9.88 0.46
CA LYS A 70 27.57 9.08 0.31
C LYS A 70 27.42 7.62 0.76
N ALA A 71 26.22 7.05 0.64
CA ALA A 71 26.05 5.61 0.79
C ALA A 71 26.92 4.86 -0.22
N ASN A 72 27.55 3.77 0.22
CA ASN A 72 28.35 2.94 -0.67
C ASN A 72 27.46 2.11 -1.61
N LYS A 73 28.06 1.53 -2.66
CA LYS A 73 27.30 0.80 -3.69
C LYS A 73 26.54 -0.41 -3.13
N TRP A 74 27.05 -1.05 -2.08
CA TRP A 74 26.34 -2.17 -1.42
C TRP A 74 25.14 -1.71 -0.61
N GLU A 75 25.23 -0.56 0.07
CA GLU A 75 24.08 0.02 0.78
C GLU A 75 22.96 0.34 -0.21
N VAL A 76 23.29 0.97 -1.34
CA VAL A 76 22.33 1.25 -2.41
C VAL A 76 21.75 -0.05 -2.99
N MET A 77 22.59 -1.05 -3.23
CA MET A 77 22.14 -2.35 -3.74
C MET A 77 21.21 -3.06 -2.75
N ASN A 78 21.52 -3.02 -1.46
CA ASN A 78 20.71 -3.62 -0.41
C ASN A 78 19.36 -2.91 -0.25
N GLU A 79 19.31 -1.59 -0.43
CA GLU A 79 18.08 -0.82 -0.50
C GLU A 79 17.22 -1.23 -1.70
N ILE A 80 17.84 -1.38 -2.89
CA ILE A 80 17.13 -1.88 -4.08
C ILE A 80 16.53 -3.26 -3.82
N GLY A 81 17.31 -4.16 -3.20
CA GLY A 81 16.84 -5.48 -2.81
C GLY A 81 15.67 -5.40 -1.83
N ASP A 82 15.70 -4.45 -0.90
CA ASP A 82 14.65 -4.26 0.09
C ASP A 82 13.35 -3.80 -0.56
N GLN A 83 13.42 -2.74 -1.36
CA GLN A 83 12.29 -2.25 -2.15
C GLN A 83 11.70 -3.37 -3.03
N PHE A 84 12.54 -4.21 -3.66
CA PHE A 84 12.10 -5.33 -4.47
C PHE A 84 11.39 -6.43 -3.66
N TYR A 85 11.91 -6.74 -2.47
CA TYR A 85 11.30 -7.71 -1.55
C TYR A 85 9.91 -7.27 -1.08
N HIS A 86 9.70 -5.96 -0.95
CA HIS A 86 8.45 -5.34 -0.54
C HIS A 86 7.42 -5.18 -1.67
N LEU A 87 7.80 -5.42 -2.93
CA LEU A 87 6.85 -5.35 -4.05
C LEU A 87 5.74 -6.39 -3.94
N ARG A 88 4.58 -6.04 -4.51
CA ARG A 88 3.50 -7.00 -4.80
C ARG A 88 3.99 -8.10 -5.73
N LYS A 89 3.37 -9.28 -5.59
CA LYS A 89 3.61 -10.44 -6.46
C LYS A 89 3.55 -10.08 -7.94
N GLU A 90 2.49 -9.40 -8.38
CA GLU A 90 2.25 -9.20 -9.81
C GLU A 90 3.36 -8.37 -10.47
N ILE A 91 3.90 -7.38 -9.74
CA ILE A 91 5.03 -6.58 -10.20
C ILE A 91 6.32 -7.38 -10.09
N ARG A 92 6.58 -7.99 -8.92
CA ARG A 92 7.80 -8.77 -8.67
C ARG A 92 8.00 -9.87 -9.71
N GLU A 93 6.96 -10.62 -10.07
CA GLU A 93 7.01 -11.71 -11.04
C GLU A 93 7.51 -11.27 -12.43
N GLN A 94 7.24 -10.02 -12.83
CA GLN A 94 7.69 -9.48 -14.12
C GLN A 94 9.20 -9.25 -14.18
N TYR A 95 9.84 -8.99 -13.03
CA TYR A 95 11.24 -8.56 -12.96
C TYR A 95 12.15 -9.57 -12.22
N LYS A 96 11.57 -10.55 -11.51
CA LYS A 96 12.32 -11.48 -10.64
C LYS A 96 13.40 -12.26 -11.38
N SER A 97 13.11 -12.76 -12.60
CA SER A 97 14.00 -13.67 -13.31
C SER A 97 15.36 -13.05 -13.58
N LYS A 98 15.37 -11.77 -14.01
CA LYS A 98 16.61 -11.04 -14.33
C LYS A 98 17.49 -10.82 -13.09
N LEU A 99 16.87 -10.47 -11.96
CA LEU A 99 17.59 -10.29 -10.69
C LEU A 99 18.05 -11.62 -10.10
N GLN A 100 17.25 -12.68 -10.25
CA GLN A 100 17.64 -14.03 -9.85
C GLN A 100 18.83 -14.54 -10.68
N GLU A 101 18.83 -14.33 -12.00
CA GLU A 101 19.96 -14.66 -12.86
C GLU A 101 21.24 -13.92 -12.45
N TYR A 102 21.13 -12.64 -12.14
CA TYR A 102 22.24 -11.84 -11.60
C TYR A 102 22.80 -12.45 -10.31
N CYS A 103 21.92 -12.82 -9.37
CA CYS A 103 22.31 -13.45 -8.12
C CYS A 103 22.95 -14.82 -8.30
N ILE A 104 22.33 -15.67 -9.13
CA ILE A 104 22.84 -17.00 -9.47
C ILE A 104 24.24 -16.88 -10.04
N LYS A 105 24.46 -15.97 -10.99
CA LYS A 105 25.77 -15.73 -11.61
C LYS A 105 26.80 -15.31 -10.56
N ASN A 106 26.53 -14.25 -9.80
CA ASN A 106 27.52 -13.66 -8.90
C ASN A 106 27.85 -14.58 -7.71
N VAL A 107 26.85 -15.18 -7.08
CA VAL A 107 27.08 -16.13 -5.97
C VAL A 107 27.84 -17.35 -6.48
N LYS A 108 27.43 -17.94 -7.61
CA LYS A 108 28.11 -19.12 -8.19
C LYS A 108 29.56 -18.84 -8.58
N ASN A 109 29.87 -17.64 -9.06
CA ASN A 109 31.24 -17.26 -9.40
C ASN A 109 32.15 -17.20 -8.16
N ILE A 110 31.60 -16.86 -7.00
CA ILE A 110 32.36 -16.74 -5.75
C ILE A 110 32.48 -18.10 -5.06
N ILE A 111 31.37 -18.78 -4.81
CA ILE A 111 31.38 -20.02 -4.00
C ILE A 111 31.72 -21.29 -4.82
N GLY A 112 31.77 -21.17 -6.14
CA GLY A 112 32.01 -22.28 -7.05
C GLY A 112 30.76 -23.09 -7.39
N VAL A 113 30.83 -23.82 -8.51
CA VAL A 113 29.68 -24.54 -9.09
C VAL A 113 29.17 -25.66 -8.18
N GLU A 114 30.06 -26.40 -7.53
CA GLU A 114 29.69 -27.54 -6.70
C GLU A 114 28.91 -27.09 -5.46
N ASN A 115 29.49 -26.17 -4.68
CA ASN A 115 28.83 -25.60 -3.50
C ASN A 115 27.51 -24.91 -3.86
N PHE A 116 27.49 -24.17 -4.97
CA PHE A 116 26.26 -23.54 -5.46
C PHE A 116 25.17 -24.56 -5.77
N ASN A 117 25.51 -25.68 -6.40
CA ASN A 117 24.53 -26.72 -6.73
C ASN A 117 23.97 -27.40 -5.47
N VAL A 118 24.75 -27.52 -4.39
CA VAL A 118 24.28 -28.03 -3.10
C VAL A 118 23.22 -27.10 -2.51
N ILE A 119 23.53 -25.79 -2.39
CA ILE A 119 22.61 -24.79 -1.86
C ILE A 119 21.35 -24.66 -2.74
N ARG A 120 21.53 -24.70 -4.06
CA ARG A 120 20.41 -24.69 -5.01
C ARG A 120 19.53 -25.93 -4.83
N GLY A 121 20.11 -27.10 -4.55
CA GLY A 121 19.37 -28.33 -4.25
C GLY A 121 18.46 -28.13 -3.05
N MET A 122 19.02 -27.68 -1.92
CA MET A 122 18.27 -27.37 -0.68
C MET A 122 17.13 -26.38 -0.93
N TYR A 123 17.37 -25.35 -1.74
CA TYR A 123 16.34 -24.38 -2.11
C TYR A 123 15.20 -25.00 -2.91
N LEU A 124 15.51 -25.85 -3.89
CA LEU A 124 14.52 -26.55 -4.71
C LEU A 124 13.75 -27.62 -3.92
N ASP A 125 14.39 -28.21 -2.93
CA ASP A 125 13.79 -29.19 -2.01
C ASP A 125 12.97 -28.51 -0.90
N THR A 126 12.89 -27.17 -0.90
CA THR A 126 12.16 -26.34 0.07
C THR A 126 12.63 -26.53 1.51
N ASP A 127 13.94 -26.75 1.68
CA ASP A 127 14.56 -26.81 3.00
C ASP A 127 14.33 -25.51 3.78
N PRO A 128 14.23 -25.55 5.13
CA PRO A 128 14.08 -24.36 5.95
C PRO A 128 15.18 -23.32 5.70
N ILE A 129 14.83 -22.04 5.74
CA ILE A 129 15.75 -20.91 5.50
C ILE A 129 16.98 -20.99 6.42
N GLU A 130 16.80 -21.37 7.69
CA GLU A 130 17.90 -21.56 8.64
C GLU A 130 18.94 -22.61 8.19
N GLN A 131 18.49 -23.68 7.52
CA GLN A 131 19.39 -24.72 7.00
C GLN A 131 20.17 -24.21 5.79
N LEU A 132 19.50 -23.49 4.89
CA LEU A 132 20.12 -22.81 3.75
C LEU A 132 21.17 -21.80 4.21
N GLU A 133 20.86 -20.99 5.22
CA GLU A 133 21.77 -19.99 5.80
C GLU A 133 22.97 -20.65 6.47
N THR A 134 22.73 -21.68 7.29
CA THR A 134 23.81 -22.46 7.91
C THR A 134 24.73 -23.04 6.85
N LYS A 135 24.16 -23.65 5.79
CA LYS A 135 24.96 -24.25 4.72
C LYS A 135 25.74 -23.21 3.93
N PHE A 136 25.15 -22.05 3.67
CA PHE A 136 25.84 -20.95 3.02
C PHE A 136 27.04 -20.47 3.85
N ASN A 137 26.85 -20.28 5.16
CA ASN A 137 27.90 -19.84 6.07
C ASN A 137 29.05 -20.86 6.17
N GLU A 138 28.75 -22.18 6.18
CA GLU A 138 29.76 -23.24 6.09
C GLU A 138 30.61 -23.13 4.82
N VAL A 139 29.96 -22.89 3.68
CA VAL A 139 30.63 -22.75 2.38
C VAL A 139 31.51 -21.50 2.37
N VAL A 140 31.01 -20.36 2.86
CA VAL A 140 31.77 -19.11 2.95
C VAL A 140 32.98 -19.27 3.87
N ALA A 141 32.83 -19.90 5.02
CA ALA A 141 33.94 -20.17 5.94
C ALA A 141 35.05 -21.05 5.31
N GLY A 142 34.69 -21.89 4.32
CA GLY A 142 35.62 -22.72 3.57
C GLY A 142 36.37 -22.01 2.44
N LEU A 143 36.01 -20.76 2.10
CA LEU A 143 36.68 -20.01 1.02
C LEU A 143 38.09 -19.59 1.44
N PRO A 144 39.09 -19.67 0.55
CA PRO A 144 40.48 -19.38 0.90
C PRO A 144 40.73 -17.89 1.13
N GLU A 145 40.17 -17.02 0.29
CA GLU A 145 40.46 -15.58 0.31
C GLU A 145 39.46 -14.79 1.15
N GLU A 146 39.95 -13.84 1.95
CA GLU A 146 39.09 -12.93 2.72
C GLU A 146 38.19 -12.10 1.82
N ARG A 147 38.72 -11.68 0.68
CA ARG A 147 37.99 -10.95 -0.36
C ARG A 147 36.76 -11.72 -0.85
N GLU A 148 36.90 -13.01 -1.12
CA GLU A 148 35.80 -13.87 -1.59
C GLU A 148 34.75 -14.05 -0.49
N ARG A 149 35.18 -14.21 0.77
CA ARG A 149 34.28 -14.30 1.92
C ARG A 149 33.41 -13.05 2.06
N LEU A 150 34.05 -11.88 2.03
CA LEU A 150 33.36 -10.59 2.11
C LEU A 150 32.40 -10.37 0.93
N LEU A 151 32.80 -10.72 -0.30
CA LEU A 151 31.93 -10.64 -1.46
C LEU A 151 30.74 -11.60 -1.34
N ALA A 152 30.96 -12.83 -0.91
CA ALA A 152 29.90 -13.81 -0.72
C ALA A 152 28.85 -13.28 0.26
N ASP A 153 29.27 -12.77 1.42
CA ASP A 153 28.37 -12.21 2.44
C ASP A 153 27.57 -11.02 1.91
N ARG A 154 28.24 -10.09 1.21
CA ARG A 154 27.59 -8.90 0.64
C ARG A 154 26.55 -9.26 -0.44
N TYR A 155 26.90 -10.14 -1.36
CA TYR A 155 25.93 -10.65 -2.36
C TYR A 155 24.79 -11.41 -1.70
N ALA A 156 25.05 -12.17 -0.64
CA ALA A 156 24.03 -12.94 0.04
C ALA A 156 22.95 -12.05 0.67
N VAL A 157 23.30 -10.89 1.24
CA VAL A 157 22.32 -9.92 1.78
C VAL A 157 21.33 -9.48 0.70
N PHE A 158 21.83 -9.07 -0.47
CA PHE A 158 20.97 -8.68 -1.59
C PHE A 158 20.16 -9.88 -2.13
N CYS A 159 20.84 -11.00 -2.39
CA CYS A 159 20.23 -12.13 -3.06
C CYS A 159 19.20 -12.86 -2.21
N ARG A 160 19.34 -12.90 -0.88
CA ARG A 160 18.29 -13.41 0.00
C ARG A 160 16.98 -12.63 -0.19
N LYS A 161 17.03 -11.31 -0.36
CA LYS A 161 15.84 -10.49 -0.63
C LYS A 161 15.21 -10.82 -1.99
N ILE A 162 16.03 -10.98 -3.02
CA ILE A 162 15.57 -11.36 -4.37
C ILE A 162 14.89 -12.74 -4.38
N PHE A 163 15.42 -13.69 -3.61
CA PHE A 163 14.86 -15.05 -3.48
C PHE A 163 13.82 -15.20 -2.36
N ARG A 164 13.46 -14.11 -1.65
CA ARG A 164 12.57 -14.11 -0.47
C ARG A 164 13.01 -15.09 0.63
N LEU A 165 14.32 -15.26 0.80
CA LEU A 165 14.97 -16.05 1.85
C LEU A 165 15.33 -15.19 3.07
N VAL A 166 14.40 -14.33 3.49
CA VAL A 166 14.59 -13.42 4.63
C VAL A 166 13.71 -13.92 5.77
N ASN A 167 14.32 -14.09 6.95
CA ASN A 167 13.57 -14.42 8.16
C ASN A 167 12.73 -13.20 8.58
N PHE A 168 11.49 -13.44 8.96
CA PHE A 168 10.64 -12.40 9.50
C PHE A 168 11.09 -12.06 10.92
N GLU A 169 11.59 -10.85 11.13
CA GLU A 169 11.93 -10.34 12.45
C GLU A 169 10.74 -9.54 13.01
N PRO A 170 10.09 -9.97 14.11
CA PRO A 170 8.93 -9.25 14.65
C PRO A 170 9.24 -7.80 15.05
N ALA A 171 10.50 -7.47 15.31
CA ALA A 171 10.95 -6.12 15.61
C ALA A 171 10.73 -5.15 14.43
N ASP A 172 10.69 -5.66 13.19
CA ASP A 172 10.55 -4.85 11.97
C ASP A 172 9.23 -4.08 11.95
N LEU A 173 8.16 -4.66 12.52
CA LEU A 173 6.84 -4.02 12.66
C LEU A 173 6.87 -2.72 13.50
N THR A 174 7.94 -2.53 14.28
CA THR A 174 8.06 -1.42 15.22
C THR A 174 9.14 -0.41 14.82
N ILE A 175 9.79 -0.57 13.65
CA ILE A 175 10.91 0.29 13.24
C ILE A 175 10.51 1.78 13.18
N TRP A 176 9.30 2.09 12.75
CA TRP A 176 8.74 3.45 12.68
C TRP A 176 8.55 4.15 14.03
N LEU A 177 8.60 3.40 15.14
CA LEU A 177 8.48 3.95 16.49
C LEU A 177 9.82 4.54 16.97
N THR A 178 9.73 5.69 17.63
CA THR A 178 10.88 6.28 18.36
C THR A 178 11.32 5.39 19.53
N SER A 179 12.56 5.53 19.97
CA SER A 179 13.08 4.79 21.12
C SER A 179 12.24 4.99 22.39
N ALA A 180 11.71 6.20 22.60
CA ALA A 180 10.85 6.51 23.74
C ALA A 180 9.49 5.77 23.64
N GLN A 181 8.88 5.73 22.45
CA GLN A 181 7.63 5.00 22.21
C GLN A 181 7.83 3.48 22.38
N LYS A 182 8.94 2.93 21.88
CA LYS A 182 9.31 1.52 22.07
C LYS A 182 9.46 1.18 23.57
N MET A 183 10.12 2.04 24.34
CA MET A 183 10.25 1.85 25.80
C MET A 183 8.88 1.91 26.50
N ALA A 184 8.00 2.82 26.12
CA ALA A 184 6.65 2.93 26.70
C ALA A 184 5.83 1.66 26.48
N ILE A 185 5.83 1.11 25.26
CA ILE A 185 5.18 -0.17 24.96
C ILE A 185 5.85 -1.32 25.72
N GLY A 186 7.19 -1.34 25.79
CA GLY A 186 7.93 -2.34 26.55
C GLY A 186 7.56 -2.38 28.04
N GLN A 187 7.33 -1.22 28.66
CA GLN A 187 6.86 -1.13 30.04
C GLN A 187 5.43 -1.63 30.21
N MET A 188 4.56 -1.38 29.22
CA MET A 188 3.19 -1.90 29.23
C MET A 188 3.17 -3.44 29.14
N ILE A 189 3.97 -4.03 28.27
CA ILE A 189 4.08 -5.49 28.09
C ILE A 189 4.53 -6.20 29.38
N GLN A 190 5.38 -5.57 30.19
CA GLN A 190 5.86 -6.16 31.44
C GLN A 190 4.83 -6.12 32.58
N ASN A 191 3.76 -5.33 32.43
CA ASN A 191 2.74 -5.19 33.46
C ASN A 191 1.69 -6.30 33.32
N PRO A 192 1.55 -7.21 34.32
CA PRO A 192 0.61 -8.33 34.24
C PRO A 192 -0.86 -7.91 34.23
N ASN A 193 -1.17 -6.65 34.55
CA ASN A 193 -2.53 -6.11 34.51
C ASN A 193 -2.90 -5.48 33.16
N ILE A 194 -1.96 -5.41 32.23
CA ILE A 194 -2.18 -4.86 30.89
C ILE A 194 -2.41 -6.03 29.93
N ASN A 195 -3.48 -5.94 29.15
CA ASN A 195 -3.77 -6.91 28.10
C ASN A 195 -3.30 -6.44 26.72
N ASP A 196 -3.33 -7.34 25.75
CA ASP A 196 -2.88 -7.08 24.39
C ASP A 196 -3.67 -5.93 23.73
N THR A 197 -4.99 -5.84 23.97
CA THR A 197 -5.83 -4.77 23.42
C THR A 197 -5.33 -3.38 23.82
N GLN A 198 -4.94 -3.19 25.09
CA GLN A 198 -4.41 -1.90 25.55
C GLN A 198 -3.07 -1.55 24.90
N ILE A 199 -2.25 -2.56 24.56
CA ILE A 199 -0.99 -2.36 23.84
C ILE A 199 -1.28 -1.97 22.39
N TYR A 200 -2.22 -2.66 21.73
CA TYR A 200 -2.67 -2.32 20.38
C TYR A 200 -3.24 -0.90 20.30
N ASP A 201 -4.12 -0.53 21.24
CA ASP A 201 -4.68 0.83 21.34
C ASP A 201 -3.57 1.87 21.46
N LYS A 202 -2.53 1.59 22.26
CA LYS A 202 -1.40 2.50 22.42
C LYS A 202 -0.56 2.64 21.14
N MET A 203 -0.35 1.54 20.43
CA MET A 203 0.35 1.55 19.15
C MET A 203 -0.44 2.31 18.08
N TYR A 204 -1.76 2.12 18.05
CA TYR A 204 -2.66 2.85 17.16
C TYR A 204 -2.71 4.35 17.49
N GLU A 205 -2.69 4.74 18.77
CA GLU A 205 -2.56 6.13 19.20
C GLU A 205 -1.28 6.77 18.66
N PHE A 206 -0.13 6.08 18.78
CA PHE A 206 1.13 6.56 18.21
C PHE A 206 1.05 6.73 16.70
N TYR A 207 0.45 5.78 15.98
CA TYR A 207 0.26 5.85 14.54
C TYR A 207 -0.62 7.05 14.14
N MET A 208 -1.76 7.23 14.82
CA MET A 208 -2.69 8.32 14.52
C MET A 208 -2.08 9.71 14.75
N ASN A 209 -1.15 9.82 15.69
CA ASN A 209 -0.42 11.06 15.99
C ASN A 209 0.76 11.35 15.05
N THR A 210 1.14 10.41 14.16
CA THR A 210 2.14 10.69 13.12
C THR A 210 1.56 11.56 12.00
N THR A 211 2.40 12.32 11.31
CA THR A 211 2.01 13.17 10.16
C THR A 211 3.09 13.20 9.10
N GLY A 212 2.72 13.46 7.83
CA GLY A 212 3.68 13.62 6.74
C GLY A 212 4.49 12.36 6.43
N GLU A 213 5.78 12.51 6.13
CA GLU A 213 6.70 11.42 5.76
C GLU A 213 6.74 10.30 6.82
N GLN A 214 6.68 10.64 8.11
CA GLN A 214 6.67 9.64 9.18
C GLN A 214 5.40 8.78 9.18
N LYS A 215 4.24 9.37 8.83
CA LYS A 215 3.00 8.61 8.73
C LYS A 215 3.02 7.68 7.53
N GLU A 216 3.55 8.16 6.41
CA GLU A 216 3.72 7.36 5.20
C GLU A 216 4.67 6.17 5.44
N GLU A 217 5.81 6.40 6.10
CA GLU A 217 6.75 5.35 6.50
C GLU A 217 6.11 4.34 7.48
N ALA A 218 5.35 4.82 8.47
CA ALA A 218 4.65 3.95 9.41
C ALA A 218 3.59 3.08 8.71
N SER A 219 2.80 3.66 7.80
CA SER A 219 1.82 2.92 6.99
C SER A 219 2.50 1.83 6.18
N ASP A 220 3.59 2.15 5.47
CA ASP A 220 4.30 1.16 4.65
C ASP A 220 4.89 0.02 5.49
N ILE A 221 5.48 0.32 6.65
CA ILE A 221 6.05 -0.70 7.55
C ILE A 221 4.94 -1.60 8.11
N ILE A 222 3.81 -1.02 8.53
CA ILE A 222 2.70 -1.80 9.08
C ILE A 222 2.07 -2.68 8.01
N GLU A 223 1.74 -2.12 6.85
CA GLU A 223 1.11 -2.86 5.74
C GLU A 223 2.04 -3.96 5.22
N SER A 224 3.30 -3.62 4.97
CA SER A 224 4.29 -4.57 4.51
C SER A 224 4.59 -5.65 5.54
N GLY A 225 4.76 -5.27 6.80
CA GLY A 225 5.05 -6.21 7.87
C GLY A 225 3.89 -7.18 8.10
N CYS A 226 2.64 -6.72 8.03
CA CYS A 226 1.46 -7.58 8.06
C CYS A 226 1.47 -8.57 6.89
N ARG A 227 1.74 -8.10 5.68
CA ARG A 227 1.86 -8.97 4.50
C ARG A 227 2.97 -10.02 4.68
N HIS A 228 4.14 -9.63 5.16
CA HIS A 228 5.25 -10.56 5.40
C HIS A 228 4.95 -11.56 6.50
N PHE A 229 4.27 -11.13 7.58
CA PHE A 229 3.83 -12.03 8.63
C PHE A 229 2.85 -13.09 8.08
N ILE A 230 1.84 -12.67 7.31
CA ILE A 230 0.89 -13.60 6.68
C ILE A 230 1.62 -14.55 5.71
N ALA A 231 2.54 -14.03 4.90
CA ALA A 231 3.32 -14.84 3.96
C ALA A 231 4.18 -15.88 4.68
N HIS A 232 4.80 -15.50 5.79
CA HIS A 232 5.62 -16.39 6.60
C HIS A 232 4.77 -17.48 7.29
N MET A 233 3.61 -17.13 7.82
CA MET A 233 2.75 -18.05 8.57
C MET A 233 1.90 -18.96 7.68
N PHE A 234 1.43 -18.44 6.54
CA PHE A 234 0.41 -19.07 5.72
C PHE A 234 0.82 -19.25 4.25
N GLY A 235 2.01 -18.80 3.86
CA GLY A 235 2.52 -18.84 2.49
C GLY A 235 2.18 -17.60 1.67
N ASP A 236 3.00 -17.32 0.65
CA ASP A 236 2.90 -16.13 -0.19
C ASP A 236 1.52 -15.96 -0.85
N ASP A 237 0.89 -17.06 -1.28
CA ASP A 237 -0.44 -17.00 -1.94
C ASP A 237 -1.53 -16.41 -1.03
N ASN A 238 -1.45 -16.64 0.28
CA ASN A 238 -2.39 -16.11 1.28
C ASN A 238 -2.13 -14.65 1.64
N ALA A 239 -0.91 -14.15 1.41
CA ALA A 239 -0.54 -12.76 1.67
C ALA A 239 -0.72 -11.85 0.45
N GLU A 240 -0.75 -12.43 -0.74
CA GLU A 240 -0.66 -11.67 -2.00
C GLU A 240 -1.94 -11.71 -2.85
N THR A 241 -2.95 -12.51 -2.45
CA THR A 241 -4.20 -12.65 -3.20
C THR A 241 -5.37 -12.08 -2.42
N CYS A 242 -6.11 -11.13 -3.01
CA CYS A 242 -7.38 -10.69 -2.44
C CYS A 242 -8.42 -11.82 -2.51
N LEU A 243 -9.01 -12.14 -1.35
CA LEU A 243 -10.03 -13.18 -1.20
C LEU A 243 -11.43 -12.56 -1.14
N HIS A 244 -12.47 -13.40 -1.17
CA HIS A 244 -13.86 -12.97 -0.96
C HIS A 244 -14.37 -11.90 -1.93
N ASN A 245 -13.90 -11.95 -3.19
CA ASN A 245 -14.27 -10.99 -4.24
C ASN A 245 -13.91 -9.54 -3.88
N THR A 246 -12.80 -9.37 -3.16
CA THR A 246 -12.17 -8.07 -2.97
C THR A 246 -11.06 -7.86 -4.01
N VAL A 247 -10.72 -6.61 -4.26
CA VAL A 247 -9.65 -6.14 -5.14
C VAL A 247 -9.09 -4.84 -4.58
N GLY A 248 -7.98 -4.40 -5.14
CA GLY A 248 -7.29 -3.19 -4.69
C GLY A 248 -5.97 -3.53 -4.02
N ASP A 249 -5.30 -2.49 -3.57
CA ASP A 249 -3.97 -2.62 -3.03
C ASP A 249 -3.99 -3.31 -1.65
N SER A 250 -4.95 -2.96 -0.81
CA SER A 250 -5.17 -3.55 0.51
C SER A 250 -6.44 -4.39 0.53
N CYS A 251 -6.89 -4.87 -0.65
CA CYS A 251 -8.16 -5.56 -0.83
C CYS A 251 -9.35 -4.72 -0.32
N GLU A 252 -9.24 -3.40 -0.44
CA GLU A 252 -10.12 -2.40 0.16
C GLU A 252 -11.38 -2.09 -0.66
N ARG A 253 -11.56 -2.76 -1.80
CA ARG A 253 -12.71 -2.58 -2.69
C ARG A 253 -13.29 -3.92 -3.09
N CYS A 254 -14.58 -3.95 -3.40
CA CYS A 254 -15.18 -5.12 -4.04
C CYS A 254 -14.76 -5.21 -5.51
N ALA A 255 -14.58 -6.44 -5.98
CA ALA A 255 -14.34 -6.76 -7.38
C ALA A 255 -15.50 -6.27 -8.26
N ALA A 256 -15.23 -6.10 -9.56
CA ALA A 256 -16.30 -5.81 -10.52
C ALA A 256 -17.43 -6.85 -10.43
N GLY A 257 -18.67 -6.38 -10.43
CA GLY A 257 -19.89 -7.16 -10.22
C GLY A 257 -20.20 -7.50 -8.76
N PHE A 258 -19.50 -6.89 -7.80
CA PHE A 258 -19.75 -7.04 -6.35
C PHE A 258 -19.86 -5.68 -5.67
N TYR A 259 -20.70 -5.61 -4.62
CA TYR A 259 -20.91 -4.42 -3.80
C TYR A 259 -20.81 -4.74 -2.30
N GLY A 260 -20.57 -3.71 -1.50
CA GLY A 260 -20.51 -3.80 -0.04
C GLY A 260 -19.30 -3.04 0.53
N ASP A 261 -18.89 -3.38 1.75
CA ASP A 261 -17.76 -2.77 2.46
C ASP A 261 -16.65 -3.79 2.68
N ALA A 262 -15.69 -3.80 1.75
CA ALA A 262 -14.52 -4.68 1.74
C ALA A 262 -13.53 -4.43 2.90
N THR A 263 -13.70 -3.37 3.70
CA THR A 263 -12.74 -2.99 4.74
C THR A 263 -12.98 -3.70 6.08
N THR A 264 -14.09 -4.43 6.20
CA THR A 264 -14.48 -5.11 7.44
C THR A 264 -13.69 -6.41 7.66
N GLY A 265 -13.18 -7.03 6.59
CA GLY A 265 -12.37 -8.24 6.60
C GLY A 265 -13.16 -9.55 6.73
N THR A 266 -14.47 -9.56 6.47
CA THR A 266 -15.31 -10.77 6.54
C THR A 266 -15.55 -11.39 5.16
N ARG A 267 -16.02 -12.64 5.14
CA ARG A 267 -16.28 -13.37 3.88
C ARG A 267 -17.46 -12.81 3.08
N ASP A 268 -18.34 -12.07 3.74
CA ASP A 268 -19.62 -11.60 3.21
C ASP A 268 -19.62 -10.09 2.91
N ASP A 269 -18.46 -9.44 3.07
CA ASP A 269 -18.26 -8.00 2.85
C ASP A 269 -18.58 -7.58 1.41
N CYS A 270 -18.28 -8.44 0.44
CA CYS A 270 -18.54 -8.22 -0.97
C CYS A 270 -19.56 -9.23 -1.49
N THR A 271 -20.77 -8.74 -1.74
CA THR A 271 -21.90 -9.51 -2.24
C THR A 271 -22.06 -9.29 -3.75
N ARG A 272 -22.40 -10.34 -4.50
CA ARG A 272 -22.61 -10.25 -5.95
C ARG A 272 -23.77 -9.30 -6.26
N CYS A 273 -23.57 -8.42 -7.24
CA CYS A 273 -24.60 -7.53 -7.74
C CYS A 273 -25.80 -8.31 -8.32
N PRO A 274 -27.05 -7.90 -8.02
CA PRO A 274 -28.25 -8.52 -8.57
C PRO A 274 -28.52 -8.14 -10.04
N CYS A 275 -27.60 -7.42 -10.69
CA CYS A 275 -27.75 -6.92 -12.05
C CYS A 275 -27.69 -8.03 -13.10
N PRO A 276 -28.46 -7.92 -14.19
CA PRO A 276 -28.33 -8.79 -15.35
C PRO A 276 -26.90 -8.81 -15.90
N ASP A 277 -26.51 -9.94 -16.49
CA ASP A 277 -25.19 -10.16 -17.10
C ASP A 277 -23.98 -9.91 -16.17
N GLY A 278 -24.21 -9.81 -14.86
CA GLY A 278 -23.16 -9.53 -13.88
C GLY A 278 -22.68 -8.09 -13.89
N GLY A 279 -23.54 -7.13 -14.26
CA GLY A 279 -23.21 -5.70 -14.23
C GLY A 279 -22.83 -5.18 -12.85
N ASP A 280 -22.04 -4.09 -12.83
CA ASP A 280 -21.65 -3.38 -11.61
C ASP A 280 -22.85 -2.69 -10.95
N CYS A 281 -22.78 -2.51 -9.62
CA CYS A 281 -23.82 -1.87 -8.82
C CYS A 281 -23.25 -1.10 -7.63
N PHE A 282 -24.06 -0.22 -7.05
CA PHE A 282 -23.72 0.57 -5.87
C PHE A 282 -24.91 0.68 -4.91
N ILE A 283 -24.68 1.12 -3.68
CA ILE A 283 -25.74 1.42 -2.72
C ILE A 283 -26.16 2.88 -2.89
N ASN A 284 -27.43 3.14 -3.22
CA ASN A 284 -27.97 4.49 -3.39
C ASN A 284 -28.36 5.17 -2.06
N GLU A 285 -28.85 6.40 -2.12
CA GLU A 285 -29.23 7.19 -0.93
C GLU A 285 -30.34 6.54 -0.09
N GLN A 286 -31.16 5.68 -0.70
CA GLN A 286 -32.22 4.91 -0.06
C GLN A 286 -31.71 3.59 0.53
N ASN A 287 -30.39 3.36 0.52
CA ASN A 287 -29.73 2.15 0.98
C ASN A 287 -30.18 0.89 0.21
N LEU A 288 -30.48 1.05 -1.08
CA LEU A 288 -30.84 -0.01 -2.02
C LEU A 288 -29.71 -0.23 -3.02
N VAL A 289 -29.58 -1.47 -3.50
CA VAL A 289 -28.56 -1.85 -4.49
C VAL A 289 -29.06 -1.49 -5.88
N GLU A 290 -28.41 -0.54 -6.52
CA GLU A 290 -28.76 -0.01 -7.83
C GLU A 290 -27.68 -0.36 -8.86
N CYS A 291 -28.11 -0.86 -10.02
CA CYS A 291 -27.20 -1.16 -11.12
C CYS A 291 -26.65 0.12 -11.72
N SER A 292 -25.34 0.14 -11.97
CA SER A 292 -24.66 1.29 -12.57
C SER A 292 -25.16 1.59 -13.99
N GLU A 293 -25.49 0.55 -14.75
CA GLU A 293 -26.01 0.67 -16.11
C GLU A 293 -26.92 -0.52 -16.45
N CYS A 294 -28.07 -0.25 -17.08
CA CYS A 294 -28.99 -1.29 -17.53
C CYS A 294 -28.69 -1.72 -18.98
N PRO A 295 -28.74 -3.03 -19.28
CA PRO A 295 -28.70 -3.52 -20.66
C PRO A 295 -29.81 -2.92 -21.52
N ALA A 296 -29.59 -2.88 -22.84
CA ALA A 296 -30.55 -2.30 -23.77
C ALA A 296 -31.94 -2.94 -23.65
N GLY A 297 -32.96 -2.10 -23.46
CA GLY A 297 -34.34 -2.56 -23.28
C GLY A 297 -34.72 -2.95 -21.85
N LYS A 298 -33.83 -2.76 -20.87
CA LYS A 298 -34.11 -2.94 -19.44
C LYS A 298 -34.15 -1.61 -18.67
N GLN A 299 -34.95 -1.57 -17.61
CA GLN A 299 -35.05 -0.45 -16.67
C GLN A 299 -35.35 -0.98 -15.24
N GLY A 300 -35.43 -0.07 -14.27
CA GLY A 300 -35.59 -0.40 -12.86
C GLY A 300 -34.26 -0.33 -12.11
N ILE A 301 -34.32 -0.30 -10.78
CA ILE A 301 -33.14 -0.16 -9.90
C ILE A 301 -32.17 -1.33 -10.11
N THR A 302 -32.69 -2.54 -10.37
CA THR A 302 -31.88 -3.73 -10.67
C THR A 302 -32.00 -4.20 -12.12
N CYS A 303 -32.48 -3.34 -13.03
CA CYS A 303 -32.66 -3.64 -14.45
C CYS A 303 -33.53 -4.88 -14.74
N GLU A 304 -34.50 -5.15 -13.87
CA GLU A 304 -35.40 -6.29 -13.94
C GLU A 304 -36.54 -6.09 -14.95
N GLU A 305 -36.95 -4.83 -15.15
CA GLU A 305 -38.12 -4.48 -15.96
C GLU A 305 -37.73 -4.31 -17.44
N ASP A 306 -38.58 -4.78 -18.36
CA ASP A 306 -38.45 -4.42 -19.77
C ASP A 306 -38.97 -3.00 -20.01
N ILE A 307 -38.28 -2.25 -20.88
CA ILE A 307 -38.77 -0.99 -21.44
C ILE A 307 -39.91 -1.34 -22.40
N SER A 308 -41.06 -1.72 -21.85
CA SER A 308 -42.25 -2.02 -22.64
C SER A 308 -42.71 -0.74 -23.33
N ALA A 309 -42.93 -0.85 -24.64
CA ALA A 309 -43.36 0.24 -25.48
C ALA A 309 -44.72 0.78 -25.02
N THR A 310 -44.75 1.84 -24.22
CA THR A 310 -45.94 2.69 -24.02
C THR A 310 -46.22 3.55 -25.27
N LYS A 311 -46.04 2.99 -26.46
CA LYS A 311 -46.45 3.57 -27.75
C LYS A 311 -47.74 2.97 -28.32
N GLU A 312 -48.44 2.08 -27.59
CA GLU A 312 -49.71 1.50 -28.06
C GLU A 312 -50.92 1.69 -27.13
N GLU A 313 -50.81 2.44 -26.03
CA GLU A 313 -51.98 2.82 -25.22
C GLU A 313 -52.39 4.30 -25.36
N VAL A 314 -51.54 5.17 -25.92
CA VAL A 314 -51.94 6.57 -26.20
C VAL A 314 -52.78 6.69 -27.48
N THR A 315 -52.71 5.72 -28.40
CA THR A 315 -53.44 5.77 -29.68
C THR A 315 -54.81 5.06 -29.66
N LYS A 316 -55.19 4.35 -28.58
CA LYS A 316 -56.54 3.79 -28.46
C LYS A 316 -57.54 4.72 -27.77
N ASN A 317 -57.07 5.69 -26.98
CA ASN A 317 -57.95 6.69 -26.35
C ASN A 317 -58.16 7.95 -27.21
N ALA A 318 -57.56 8.05 -28.40
CA ALA A 318 -57.74 9.17 -29.32
C ALA A 318 -58.82 8.94 -30.42
N GLU A 319 -59.39 7.73 -30.52
CA GLU A 319 -60.41 7.40 -31.54
C GLU A 319 -61.85 7.34 -30.99
N GLU A 320 -62.07 7.39 -29.66
CA GLU A 320 -63.42 7.44 -29.08
C GLU A 320 -63.96 8.86 -28.82
N GLU A 321 -63.13 9.91 -28.83
CA GLU A 321 -63.60 11.31 -28.68
C GLU A 321 -64.03 12.00 -30.00
N LYS A 322 -63.84 11.37 -31.17
CA LYS A 322 -64.24 11.95 -32.48
C LYS A 322 -65.58 11.47 -33.05
N LYS A 323 -66.41 10.80 -32.25
CA LYS A 323 -67.79 10.39 -32.65
C LYS A 323 -68.92 11.08 -31.87
N GLY A 324 -68.61 12.09 -31.04
CA GLY A 324 -69.61 12.88 -30.30
C GLY A 324 -70.04 14.20 -30.94
N GLU A 325 -69.23 14.79 -31.84
CA GLU A 325 -69.48 16.15 -32.36
C GLU A 325 -69.96 16.15 -33.82
N ARG A 326 -71.10 15.49 -34.08
CA ARG A 326 -71.99 15.84 -35.20
C ARG A 326 -73.43 15.58 -34.82
N GLN A 327 -73.96 16.41 -33.93
CA GLN A 327 -75.38 16.80 -33.91
C GLN A 327 -75.61 17.83 -32.81
N LYS A 328 -75.60 19.11 -33.21
CA LYS A 328 -76.60 20.15 -32.85
C LYS A 328 -75.99 21.54 -33.09
N GLU A 329 -75.98 21.95 -34.36
CA GLU A 329 -76.22 23.35 -34.68
C GLU A 329 -77.72 23.60 -34.65
N GLY A 330 -78.11 24.73 -34.04
CA GLY A 330 -79.38 25.39 -34.32
C GLY A 330 -80.23 25.74 -33.10
N ARG A 331 -79.94 26.87 -32.45
CA ARG A 331 -80.93 27.94 -32.28
C ARG A 331 -80.31 29.27 -31.85
N ASN A 332 -80.70 30.31 -32.59
CA ASN A 332 -80.29 31.71 -32.55
C ASN A 332 -80.73 32.52 -31.31
N GLU A 333 -79.91 33.56 -31.09
CA GLU A 333 -80.23 34.99 -30.80
C GLU A 333 -80.71 35.48 -29.43
N ASN A 334 -80.05 36.62 -29.07
CA ASN A 334 -80.32 37.69 -28.09
C ASN A 334 -79.30 37.66 -26.93
N GLY A 335 -78.54 38.70 -26.59
CA GLY A 335 -78.60 40.15 -26.84
C GLY A 335 -78.11 40.84 -25.55
N SER A 336 -77.50 42.04 -25.67
CA SER A 336 -77.03 42.99 -24.62
C SER A 336 -75.89 42.52 -23.69
N GLU A 337 -74.69 43.10 -23.68
CA GLU A 337 -74.27 44.50 -23.41
C GLU A 337 -74.21 44.82 -21.91
N GLU A 338 -72.98 44.95 -21.37
CA GLU A 338 -72.62 46.01 -20.40
C GLU A 338 -71.11 46.13 -20.19
N GLN A 339 -70.71 47.37 -19.88
CA GLN A 339 -69.41 48.01 -20.06
C GLN A 339 -68.70 48.32 -18.72
N ARG A 340 -67.36 48.41 -18.79
CA ARG A 340 -66.42 49.37 -18.12
C ARG A 340 -66.35 49.33 -16.57
N ILE A 341 -65.19 49.50 -15.91
CA ILE A 341 -64.38 50.72 -15.63
C ILE A 341 -63.11 50.20 -14.88
N ALA A 342 -61.85 50.39 -15.31
CA ALA A 342 -60.90 51.52 -15.21
C ALA A 342 -60.42 51.96 -13.79
N GLU A 343 -59.10 51.87 -13.61
CA GLU A 343 -58.14 52.78 -12.92
C GLU A 343 -57.98 52.84 -11.38
N GLU A 344 -56.75 52.46 -10.98
CA GLU A 344 -55.78 53.08 -10.06
C GLU A 344 -56.23 53.92 -8.85
N HIS A 345 -55.64 53.59 -7.67
CA HIS A 345 -55.28 54.59 -6.67
C HIS A 345 -54.03 54.21 -5.84
N HIS A 346 -53.15 55.20 -5.74
CA HIS A 346 -52.00 55.46 -4.85
C HIS A 346 -52.06 54.97 -3.39
N GLU A 347 -50.90 54.58 -2.83
CA GLU A 347 -50.14 55.29 -1.75
C GLU A 347 -49.02 54.35 -1.23
N SER A 348 -47.73 54.53 -1.52
CA SER A 348 -46.72 55.41 -0.88
C SER A 348 -46.70 55.45 0.66
N SER A 349 -45.69 54.81 1.25
CA SER A 349 -44.67 55.38 2.19
C SER A 349 -43.95 54.20 2.87
N SER A 350 -42.65 53.97 2.67
CA SER A 350 -41.50 54.77 3.16
C SER A 350 -41.60 54.89 4.68
N ILE A 351 -40.70 54.37 5.51
CA ILE A 351 -39.29 54.78 5.70
C ILE A 351 -38.76 53.86 6.82
N ASN A 352 -37.65 53.13 6.61
CA ASN A 352 -36.27 53.57 6.91
C ASN A 352 -36.00 53.51 8.44
N ASN A 353 -34.83 53.17 8.95
CA ASN A 353 -33.53 53.08 8.31
C ASN A 353 -32.47 52.58 9.30
N ASN A 354 -31.37 52.10 8.70
CA ASN A 354 -29.98 52.40 9.11
C ASN A 354 -29.41 51.72 10.37
N SER A 355 -28.15 51.32 10.41
CA SER A 355 -26.96 51.60 9.57
C SER A 355 -25.95 50.44 9.78
N ILE A 356 -25.21 49.91 8.79
CA ILE A 356 -24.10 50.53 8.02
C ILE A 356 -22.93 50.85 8.97
N ASN A 357 -21.70 50.27 8.90
CA ASN A 357 -20.71 50.13 7.82
C ASN A 357 -19.68 49.01 8.20
N ASP A 358 -19.10 48.22 7.28
CA ASP A 358 -17.93 48.49 6.41
C ASP A 358 -16.63 48.69 7.24
N GLU A 359 -15.44 48.12 7.00
CA GLU A 359 -14.66 47.80 5.80
C GLU A 359 -13.47 46.86 6.21
N ARG A 360 -13.13 45.84 5.42
CA ARG A 360 -11.90 45.67 4.60
C ARG A 360 -10.48 45.77 5.25
N ILE A 361 -9.70 44.70 4.94
CA ILE A 361 -8.33 44.67 4.39
C ILE A 361 -7.08 44.53 5.32
N ASN A 362 -6.28 43.51 4.97
CA ASN A 362 -4.81 43.33 4.95
C ASN A 362 -3.99 42.62 6.06
N GLU A 363 -3.35 41.53 5.57
CA GLU A 363 -1.90 41.22 5.54
C GLU A 363 -1.03 41.16 6.81
N SER A 364 -0.34 40.01 6.90
CA SER A 364 1.09 39.81 7.18
C SER A 364 1.65 40.19 8.56
N LYS A 365 2.04 39.16 9.30
CA LYS A 365 3.42 38.99 9.79
C LYS A 365 3.72 37.55 10.16
#